data_AF-A0A837RBX8-F1
#
_entry.id   AF-A0A837RBX8-F1
#
_cell.length_a   1.000
_cell.length_b   1.000
_cell.length_c   1.000
_cell.angle_alpha   90.00
_cell.angle_beta   90.00
_cell.angle_gamma   90.00
#
_symmetry.space_group_name_H-M   'P 1'
#
loop_
_entity.id
_entity.type
_entity.pdbx_description
1 polymer ?
#
loop_
_entity_poly.entity_id
_entity_poly.type
_entity_poly.pdbx_seq_one_letter_code
_entity_poly.pdbx_strand_id
1 'polypeptide(L)'
;MTSAWNWIGIIAWIIVLALVVWVFHHIRVRRIKMIVERKHTFEWGNLLITAVELVVSLGLLVGMGYVTFSNQVNLTDSKDVKVSYSVEPLVLRVGTNGSYYVTVDRGTTKKPVHIYNYWVDGAKYTVSSNKATVVTNLSQVKVADAGIPWSQKQLAKEDRKHEKAYAMKLTATYQPSFWNGLGMHVGHQAMTRWLIRVPAQSFINTADVQTN
;
A
#
# COMPACT_ATOMS: atom_id res chain seq x y z
N MET A 1 -2.83 -14.51 12.26
CA MET A 1 -1.85 -14.65 13.36
C MET A 1 -1.00 -13.41 13.37
N THR A 2 -1.07 -12.61 14.44
CA THR A 2 -0.28 -11.38 14.60
C THR A 2 1.21 -11.74 14.65
N SER A 3 2.00 -11.23 13.70
CA SER A 3 3.45 -11.48 13.67
C SER A 3 4.09 -10.96 14.95
N ALA A 4 5.04 -11.72 15.52
CA ALA A 4 5.81 -11.32 16.71
C ALA A 4 6.47 -9.93 16.55
N TRP A 5 6.73 -9.52 15.31
CA TRP A 5 7.33 -8.22 14.99
C TRP A 5 6.39 -7.03 15.18
N ASN A 6 5.08 -7.23 15.09
CA ASN A 6 4.11 -6.14 15.33
C ASN A 6 4.03 -5.76 16.81
N TRP A 7 4.51 -6.61 17.73
CA TRP A 7 4.65 -6.26 19.14
C TRP A 7 5.62 -5.11 19.37
N ILE A 8 6.61 -4.91 18.49
CA ILE A 8 7.56 -3.80 18.59
C ILE A 8 6.81 -2.47 18.51
N GLY A 9 5.94 -2.31 17.51
CA GLY A 9 5.11 -1.12 17.36
C GLY A 9 4.14 -0.94 18.52
N ILE A 10 3.50 -2.03 18.98
CA ILE A 10 2.57 -1.99 20.12
C ILE A 10 3.29 -1.53 21.40
N ILE A 11 4.43 -2.12 21.72
CA ILE A 11 5.22 -1.77 22.92
C ILE A 11 5.72 -0.32 22.81
N ALA A 12 6.19 0.11 21.65
CA ALA A 12 6.59 1.49 21.42
C ALA A 12 5.44 2.48 21.66
N TRP A 13 4.22 2.18 21.18
CA TRP A 13 3.03 2.98 21.47
C TRP A 13 2.68 3.02 22.96
N ILE A 14 2.78 1.89 23.66
CA ILE A 14 2.55 1.84 25.12
C ILE A 14 3.53 2.76 25.85
N ILE A 15 4.82 2.74 25.48
CA ILE A 15 5.84 3.61 26.08
C ILE A 15 5.52 5.08 25.82
N VAL A 16 5.19 5.45 24.57
CA VAL A 16 4.84 6.83 24.21
C VAL A 16 3.62 7.30 24.98
N LEU A 17 2.56 6.49 25.08
CA LEU A 17 1.36 6.84 25.83
C LEU A 17 1.62 6.96 27.34
N ALA A 18 2.42 6.06 27.91
CA ALA A 18 2.81 6.13 29.31
C ALA A 18 3.61 7.42 29.61
N LEU A 19 4.53 7.80 28.72
CA LEU A 19 5.27 9.06 28.83
C LEU A 19 4.36 10.28 28.74
N VAL A 20 3.38 10.28 27.84
CA VAL A 20 2.41 11.38 27.71
C VAL A 20 1.59 11.52 29.00
N VAL A 21 1.07 10.43 29.54
CA VAL A 21 0.33 10.43 30.81
C VAL A 21 1.23 10.92 31.96
N TRP A 22 2.48 10.45 32.00
CA TRP A 22 3.46 10.87 32.99
C TRP A 22 3.74 12.37 32.92
N VAL A 23 3.89 12.93 31.71
CA VAL A 23 4.04 14.39 31.50
C VAL A 23 2.84 15.16 32.06
N PHE A 24 1.61 14.74 31.74
CA PHE A 24 0.41 15.39 32.27
C PHE A 24 0.34 15.33 33.80
N HIS A 25 0.67 14.18 34.38
CA HIS A 25 0.72 14.01 35.83
C HIS A 25 1.80 14.90 36.46
N HIS A 26 3.00 14.95 35.87
CA HIS A 26 4.12 15.75 36.35
C HIS A 26 3.81 17.25 36.32
N ILE A 27 3.21 17.74 35.24
CA ILE A 27 2.73 19.13 35.12
C ILE A 27 1.68 19.44 36.21
N ARG A 28 0.75 18.50 36.45
CA ARG A 28 -0.29 18.66 37.49
C ARG A 28 0.30 18.75 38.89
N VAL A 29 1.17 17.81 39.28
CA VAL A 29 1.82 17.81 40.59
C VAL A 29 2.60 19.10 40.81
N ARG A 30 3.32 19.57 39.80
CA ARG A 30 4.12 20.80 39.91
C ARG A 30 3.26 22.05 40.06
N ARG A 31 2.15 22.15 39.31
CA ARG A 31 1.19 23.26 39.46
C ARG A 31 0.55 23.27 40.84
N ILE A 32 0.13 22.12 41.37
CA ILE A 32 -0.46 22.04 42.71
C ILE A 32 0.55 22.48 43.77
N LYS A 33 1.80 21.99 43.70
CA LYS A 33 2.87 22.34 44.64
C LYS A 33 3.20 23.83 44.62
N MET A 34 3.24 24.45 43.43
CA MET A 34 3.49 25.88 43.28
C MET A 34 2.41 26.74 43.96
N ILE A 35 1.13 26.38 43.76
CA ILE A 35 -0.02 27.13 44.32
C ILE A 35 -0.08 26.97 45.84
N VAL A 36 0.11 25.75 46.36
CA VAL A 36 -0.12 25.42 47.77
C VAL A 36 1.07 25.76 48.66
N GLU A 37 2.29 25.34 48.28
CA GLU A 37 3.46 25.49 49.15
C GLU A 37 4.16 26.84 48.94
N ARG A 38 4.25 27.30 47.70
CA ARG A 38 5.03 28.50 47.36
C ARG A 38 4.19 29.77 47.24
N LYS A 39 2.85 29.66 47.21
CA LYS A 39 1.90 30.78 46.99
C LYS A 39 2.23 31.69 45.81
N HIS A 40 3.06 31.21 44.89
CA HIS A 40 3.39 31.89 43.65
C HIS A 40 2.44 31.39 42.55
N THR A 41 1.94 32.32 41.73
CA THR A 41 1.08 31.98 40.59
C THR A 41 1.89 31.68 39.33
N PHE A 42 3.16 32.09 39.28
CA PHE A 42 3.97 32.04 38.06
C PHE A 42 5.48 31.97 38.34
N GLU A 43 6.16 30.97 37.75
CA GLU A 43 7.61 30.82 37.75
C GLU A 43 8.10 30.45 36.34
N TRP A 44 9.01 31.26 35.77
CA TRP A 44 9.53 31.07 34.41
C TRP A 44 10.26 29.73 34.19
N GLY A 45 11.02 29.26 35.17
CA GLY A 45 11.70 27.97 35.09
C GLY A 45 10.73 26.79 34.96
N ASN A 46 9.63 26.84 35.70
CA ASN A 46 8.59 25.80 35.60
C ASN A 46 7.84 25.86 34.27
N LEU A 47 7.61 27.06 33.73
CA LEU A 47 7.04 27.22 32.40
C LEU A 47 7.91 26.63 31.30
N LEU A 48 9.23 26.90 31.31
CA LEU A 48 10.16 26.35 30.34
C LEU A 48 10.20 24.82 30.39
N ILE A 49 10.24 24.24 31.60
CA ILE A 49 10.25 22.78 31.74
C ILE A 49 8.93 22.18 31.22
N THR A 50 7.78 22.77 31.55
CA THR A 50 6.49 22.33 31.01
C THR A 50 6.42 22.46 29.49
N ALA A 51 6.95 23.53 28.91
CA ALA A 51 6.99 23.72 27.47
C ALA A 51 7.84 22.65 26.79
N VAL A 52 9.01 22.32 27.33
CA VAL A 52 9.88 21.25 26.82
C VAL A 52 9.21 19.89 26.94
N GLU A 53 8.64 19.55 28.10
CA GLU A 53 7.91 18.29 28.32
C GLU A 53 6.75 18.12 27.32
N LEU A 54 6.00 19.20 27.07
CA LEU A 54 4.90 19.19 26.11
C LEU A 54 5.42 18.97 24.68
N VAL A 55 6.42 19.74 24.24
CA VAL A 55 7.00 19.65 22.89
C VAL A 55 7.57 18.26 22.63
N VAL A 56 8.30 17.69 23.60
CA VAL A 56 8.86 16.33 23.48
C VAL A 56 7.75 15.29 23.38
N SER A 57 6.73 15.36 24.24
CA SER A 57 5.62 14.39 24.21
C SER A 57 4.83 14.45 22.91
N LEU A 58 4.58 15.66 22.40
CA LEU A 58 3.81 15.89 21.17
C LEU A 58 4.63 15.49 19.94
N GLY A 59 5.94 15.78 19.96
CA GLY A 59 6.88 15.31 18.94
C GLY A 59 6.96 13.79 18.86
N LEU A 60 6.99 13.08 19.99
CA LEU A 60 6.96 11.62 20.03
C LEU A 60 5.64 11.04 19.51
N LEU A 61 4.50 11.64 19.88
CA LEU A 61 3.18 11.22 19.35
C LEU A 61 3.08 11.40 17.84
N VAL A 62 3.47 12.57 17.33
CA VAL A 62 3.43 12.87 15.89
C VAL A 62 4.43 12.00 15.14
N GLY A 63 5.64 11.83 15.66
CA GLY A 63 6.67 10.99 15.06
C GLY A 63 6.25 9.53 15.00
N MET A 64 5.67 8.98 16.08
CA MET A 64 5.17 7.61 16.10
C MET A 64 3.97 7.42 15.16
N GLY A 65 3.08 8.40 15.10
CA GLY A 65 2.00 8.46 14.13
C GLY A 65 2.53 8.46 12.69
N TYR A 66 3.54 9.28 12.40
CA TYR A 66 4.17 9.35 11.09
C TYR A 66 4.79 8.00 10.68
N VAL A 67 5.54 7.34 11.56
CA VAL A 67 6.12 6.02 11.28
C VAL A 67 5.04 4.95 11.07
N THR A 68 3.95 5.02 11.84
CA THR A 68 2.85 4.04 11.76
C THR A 68 2.00 4.23 10.50
N PHE A 69 1.78 5.47 10.03
CA PHE A 69 0.82 5.73 8.95
C PHE A 69 1.46 6.18 7.63
N SER A 70 2.69 6.69 7.64
CA SER A 70 3.34 7.30 6.48
C SER A 70 4.38 6.41 5.78
N ASN A 71 4.55 5.15 6.20
CA ASN A 71 5.48 4.23 5.56
C ASN A 71 4.99 3.80 4.17
N GLN A 72 5.37 4.59 3.15
CA GLN A 72 5.25 4.21 1.75
C GLN A 72 6.27 3.12 1.43
N VAL A 73 5.81 2.05 0.78
CA VAL A 73 6.62 0.86 0.56
C VAL A 73 7.56 1.04 -0.61
N ASN A 74 8.85 0.83 -0.38
CA ASN A 74 9.79 0.66 -1.48
C ASN A 74 9.74 -0.78 -1.97
N LEU A 75 9.09 -1.00 -3.10
CA LEU A 75 8.94 -2.32 -3.73
C LEU A 75 10.26 -2.88 -4.28
N THR A 76 11.31 -2.04 -4.36
CA THR A 76 12.62 -2.41 -4.89
C THR A 76 13.46 -3.13 -3.83
N ASP A 77 13.22 -2.88 -2.54
CA ASP A 77 13.96 -3.53 -1.47
C ASP A 77 13.31 -4.87 -1.06
N SER A 78 13.97 -5.96 -1.44
CA SER A 78 13.52 -7.32 -1.15
C SER A 78 13.60 -7.68 0.35
N LYS A 79 14.26 -6.84 1.17
CA LYS A 79 14.33 -7.03 2.63
C LYS A 79 13.08 -6.54 3.35
N ASP A 80 12.36 -5.58 2.76
CA ASP A 80 11.16 -5.01 3.37
C ASP A 80 9.89 -5.71 2.88
N VAL A 81 9.92 -6.34 1.70
CA VAL A 81 8.73 -6.89 1.06
C VAL A 81 9.00 -8.24 0.42
N LYS A 82 8.10 -9.20 0.68
CA LYS A 82 8.04 -10.47 -0.05
C LYS A 82 7.10 -10.28 -1.23
N VAL A 83 7.64 -10.42 -2.43
CA VAL A 83 6.87 -10.38 -3.67
C VAL A 83 6.47 -11.81 -4.05
N SER A 84 5.18 -12.00 -4.31
CA SER A 84 4.62 -13.26 -4.80
C SER A 84 3.86 -13.04 -6.10
N TYR A 85 3.89 -14.05 -6.96
CA TYR A 85 3.30 -14.01 -8.28
C TYR A 85 2.31 -15.15 -8.43
N SER A 86 1.09 -14.84 -8.86
CA SER A 86 0.10 -15.81 -9.29
C SER A 86 -0.20 -15.56 -10.77
N VAL A 87 -0.31 -16.63 -11.56
CA VAL A 87 -0.51 -16.55 -13.02
C VAL A 87 -1.73 -17.39 -13.37
N GLU A 88 -2.63 -16.78 -14.12
CA GLU A 88 -3.91 -17.36 -14.48
C GLU A 88 -4.11 -17.22 -16.00
N PRO A 89 -4.38 -18.30 -16.74
CA PRO A 89 -4.61 -18.23 -18.19
C PRO A 89 -5.92 -17.50 -18.49
N LEU A 90 -5.91 -16.65 -19.52
CA LEU A 90 -7.12 -15.94 -19.95
C LEU A 90 -7.99 -16.84 -20.82
N VAL A 91 -9.30 -16.73 -20.62
CA VAL A 91 -10.30 -17.43 -21.44
C VAL A 91 -10.77 -16.51 -22.56
N LEU A 92 -10.68 -16.99 -23.80
CA LEU A 92 -11.19 -16.27 -24.97
C LEU A 92 -12.72 -16.20 -24.92
N ARG A 93 -13.27 -15.01 -25.11
CA ARG A 93 -14.71 -14.78 -25.22
C ARG A 93 -15.06 -14.47 -26.66
N VAL A 94 -16.13 -15.08 -27.15
CA VAL A 94 -16.70 -14.75 -28.46
C VAL A 94 -17.74 -13.66 -28.23
N GLY A 95 -17.50 -12.48 -28.80
CA GLY A 95 -18.45 -11.36 -28.81
C GLY A 95 -19.12 -11.17 -30.16
N THR A 96 -20.04 -10.21 -30.21
CA THR A 96 -20.69 -9.78 -31.46
C THR A 96 -19.71 -9.18 -32.47
N ASN A 97 -18.67 -8.49 -31.97
CA ASN A 97 -17.65 -7.81 -32.80
C ASN A 97 -16.35 -8.62 -32.92
N GLY A 98 -16.41 -9.94 -32.73
CA GLY A 98 -15.27 -10.84 -32.76
C GLY A 98 -14.84 -11.35 -31.38
N SER A 99 -13.76 -12.12 -31.36
CA SER A 99 -13.25 -12.78 -30.15
C SER A 99 -12.26 -11.88 -29.40
N TYR A 100 -12.40 -11.79 -28.08
CA TYR A 100 -11.57 -10.95 -27.22
C TYR A 100 -11.21 -11.66 -25.91
N TYR A 101 -10.10 -11.26 -25.28
CA TYR A 101 -9.71 -11.72 -23.95
C TYR A 101 -10.07 -10.71 -22.86
N VAL A 102 -10.06 -9.42 -23.20
CA VAL A 102 -10.25 -8.32 -22.25
C VAL A 102 -11.22 -7.32 -22.84
N THR A 103 -12.13 -6.83 -22.03
CA THR A 103 -12.96 -5.66 -22.35
C THR A 103 -12.51 -4.46 -21.54
N VAL A 104 -12.48 -3.28 -22.14
CA VAL A 104 -12.17 -2.02 -21.46
C VAL A 104 -13.44 -1.17 -21.41
N ASP A 105 -13.96 -0.96 -20.21
CA ASP A 105 -15.04 -0.01 -19.96
C ASP A 105 -14.47 1.30 -19.37
N ARG A 106 -15.17 2.41 -19.57
CA ARG A 106 -14.85 3.68 -18.90
C ARG A 106 -15.61 3.77 -17.59
N GLY A 107 -14.91 4.16 -16.53
CA GLY A 107 -15.54 4.57 -15.28
C GLY A 107 -16.36 5.86 -15.44
N THR A 108 -16.87 6.36 -14.32
CA THR A 108 -17.75 7.55 -14.30
C THR A 108 -17.06 8.81 -14.85
N THR A 109 -17.83 9.78 -15.36
CA THR A 109 -17.34 11.07 -15.89
C THR A 109 -16.52 11.87 -14.88
N LYS A 110 -16.78 11.71 -13.58
CA LYS A 110 -16.06 12.37 -12.48
C LYS A 110 -14.71 11.71 -12.14
N LYS A 111 -14.49 10.46 -12.56
CA LYS A 111 -13.26 9.69 -12.34
C LYS A 111 -13.00 8.81 -13.58
N PRO A 112 -12.38 9.36 -14.64
CA PRO A 112 -12.12 8.64 -15.87
C PRO A 112 -11.03 7.59 -15.64
N VAL A 113 -11.43 6.42 -15.17
CA VAL A 113 -10.56 5.28 -14.91
C VAL A 113 -11.00 4.16 -15.84
N HIS A 114 -10.05 3.45 -16.46
CA HIS A 114 -10.40 2.29 -17.27
C HIS A 114 -10.69 1.09 -16.37
N ILE A 115 -11.74 0.35 -16.69
CA ILE A 115 -12.16 -0.86 -16.00
C ILE A 115 -11.90 -2.00 -16.97
N TYR A 116 -10.96 -2.87 -16.62
CA TYR A 116 -10.65 -4.06 -17.40
C TYR A 116 -11.48 -5.22 -16.88
N ASN A 117 -12.29 -5.82 -17.73
CA ASN A 117 -12.89 -7.12 -17.44
C ASN A 117 -12.20 -8.21 -18.25
N TYR A 118 -11.92 -9.32 -17.58
CA TYR A 118 -11.29 -10.48 -18.18
C TYR A 118 -11.88 -11.75 -17.56
N TRP A 119 -11.64 -12.90 -18.19
CA TRP A 119 -12.18 -14.18 -17.73
C TRP A 119 -11.06 -15.17 -17.45
N VAL A 120 -11.14 -15.84 -16.31
CA VAL A 120 -10.23 -16.90 -15.87
C VAL A 120 -11.11 -17.99 -15.27
N ASP A 121 -10.83 -19.25 -15.59
CA ASP A 121 -11.51 -20.43 -15.03
C ASP A 121 -13.05 -20.33 -15.05
N GLY A 122 -13.61 -19.73 -16.12
CA GLY A 122 -15.05 -19.57 -16.30
C GLY A 122 -15.69 -18.41 -15.51
N ALA A 123 -14.94 -17.70 -14.67
CA ALA A 123 -15.42 -16.55 -13.91
C ALA A 123 -14.98 -15.22 -14.54
N LYS A 124 -15.84 -14.19 -14.42
CA LYS A 124 -15.53 -12.81 -14.82
C LYS A 124 -14.81 -12.10 -13.68
N TYR A 125 -13.67 -11.50 -13.97
CA TYR A 125 -12.92 -10.63 -13.06
C TYR A 125 -12.90 -9.21 -13.59
N THR A 126 -12.91 -8.25 -12.68
CA THR A 126 -12.94 -6.81 -13.00
C THR A 126 -11.85 -6.11 -12.20
N VAL A 127 -10.97 -5.39 -12.88
CA VAL A 127 -9.87 -4.64 -12.27
C VAL A 127 -9.75 -3.25 -12.87
N SER A 128 -9.45 -2.26 -12.02
CA SER A 128 -9.26 -0.87 -12.44
C SER A 128 -7.83 -0.66 -12.97
N SER A 129 -7.65 0.24 -13.94
CA SER A 129 -6.34 0.67 -14.46
C SER A 129 -5.40 1.26 -13.41
N ASN A 130 -5.93 1.74 -12.28
CA ASN A 130 -5.11 2.20 -11.16
C ASN A 130 -4.31 1.05 -10.52
N LYS A 131 -4.78 -0.20 -10.66
CA LYS A 131 -4.16 -1.40 -10.10
C LYS A 131 -3.75 -2.42 -11.17
N ALA A 132 -4.08 -2.18 -12.43
CA ALA A 132 -3.83 -3.12 -13.51
C ALA A 132 -3.26 -2.45 -14.76
N THR A 133 -2.42 -3.17 -15.48
CA THR A 133 -1.93 -2.78 -16.80
C THR A 133 -2.25 -3.87 -17.81
N VAL A 134 -2.79 -3.50 -18.96
CA VAL A 134 -2.96 -4.41 -20.11
C VAL A 134 -1.80 -4.18 -21.06
N VAL A 135 -1.10 -5.24 -21.46
CA VAL A 135 0.05 -5.17 -22.37
C VAL A 135 -0.05 -6.18 -23.50
N THR A 136 0.34 -5.74 -24.69
CA THR A 136 0.48 -6.57 -25.89
C THR A 136 1.93 -6.95 -26.17
N ASN A 137 2.89 -6.24 -25.54
CA ASN A 137 4.31 -6.54 -25.61
C ASN A 137 4.97 -6.39 -24.22
N LEU A 138 5.90 -7.27 -23.88
CA LEU A 138 6.66 -7.21 -22.63
C LEU A 138 7.49 -5.93 -22.50
N SER A 139 7.87 -5.29 -23.61
CA SER A 139 8.54 -3.97 -23.58
C SER A 139 7.67 -2.88 -22.95
N GLN A 140 6.34 -2.95 -23.10
CA GLN A 140 5.40 -1.99 -22.52
C GLN A 140 5.36 -2.09 -21.00
N VAL A 141 5.63 -3.27 -20.42
CA VAL A 141 5.67 -3.49 -18.97
C VAL A 141 6.70 -2.58 -18.31
N LYS A 142 7.86 -2.38 -18.94
CA LYS A 142 8.93 -1.53 -18.39
C LYS A 142 8.53 -0.06 -18.27
N VAL A 143 7.62 0.39 -19.14
CA VAL A 143 7.15 1.79 -19.19
C VAL A 143 5.91 1.97 -18.32
N ALA A 144 4.91 1.10 -18.50
CA ALA A 144 3.61 1.23 -17.84
C ALA A 144 3.62 0.85 -16.36
N ASP A 145 4.55 -0.03 -15.94
CA ASP A 145 4.73 -0.46 -14.56
C ASP A 145 6.14 -0.13 -14.04
N ALA A 146 6.65 1.06 -14.40
CA ALA A 146 7.93 1.53 -13.89
C ALA A 146 7.95 1.54 -12.34
N GLY A 147 9.00 0.98 -11.75
CA GLY A 147 9.14 0.83 -10.29
C GLY A 147 8.52 -0.43 -9.69
N ILE A 148 7.83 -1.25 -10.50
CA ILE A 148 7.31 -2.56 -10.08
C ILE A 148 8.34 -3.65 -10.45
N PRO A 149 8.75 -4.52 -9.51
CA PRO A 149 9.85 -5.47 -9.72
C PRO A 149 9.45 -6.71 -10.52
N TRP A 150 8.83 -6.54 -11.70
CA TRP A 150 8.44 -7.66 -12.55
C TRP A 150 9.63 -8.50 -13.02
N SER A 151 9.59 -9.81 -12.74
CA SER A 151 10.61 -10.74 -13.22
C SER A 151 10.49 -11.00 -14.72
N GLN A 152 11.38 -10.40 -15.52
CA GLN A 152 11.41 -10.56 -16.98
C GLN A 152 11.58 -12.02 -17.42
N LYS A 153 12.39 -12.78 -16.67
CA LYS A 153 12.58 -14.22 -16.93
C LYS A 153 11.29 -15.01 -16.73
N GLN A 154 10.52 -14.66 -15.69
CA GLN A 154 9.23 -15.29 -15.42
C GLN A 154 8.19 -14.90 -16.49
N LEU A 155 8.09 -13.61 -16.83
CA LEU A 155 7.20 -13.14 -17.89
C LEU A 155 7.47 -13.85 -19.22
N ALA A 156 8.74 -13.99 -19.62
CA ALA A 156 9.11 -14.70 -20.84
C ALA A 156 8.76 -16.20 -20.80
N LYS A 157 8.79 -16.83 -19.61
CA LYS A 157 8.38 -18.21 -19.42
C LYS A 157 6.87 -18.37 -19.57
N GLU A 158 6.09 -17.50 -18.94
CA GLU A 158 4.62 -17.53 -19.00
C GLU A 158 4.10 -17.16 -20.40
N ASP A 159 4.75 -16.23 -21.12
CA ASP A 159 4.44 -15.90 -22.52
C ASP A 159 4.51 -17.15 -23.43
N ARG A 160 5.45 -18.06 -23.18
CA ARG A 160 5.57 -19.32 -23.95
C ARG A 160 4.55 -20.36 -23.51
N LYS A 161 4.24 -20.44 -22.22
CA LYS A 161 3.36 -21.46 -21.65
C LYS A 161 1.88 -21.20 -21.93
N HIS A 162 1.48 -19.94 -21.98
CA HIS A 162 0.09 -19.51 -22.06
C HIS A 162 -0.21 -18.72 -23.34
N GLU A 163 0.59 -18.90 -24.40
CA GLU A 163 0.41 -18.27 -25.71
C GLU A 163 0.18 -16.74 -25.64
N LYS A 164 0.83 -16.07 -24.69
CA LYS A 164 0.68 -14.62 -24.45
C LYS A 164 -0.74 -14.18 -24.03
N ALA A 165 -1.55 -15.08 -23.47
CA ALA A 165 -2.89 -14.81 -22.95
C ALA A 165 -3.01 -15.22 -21.48
N TYR A 166 -2.59 -14.35 -20.57
CA TYR A 166 -2.65 -14.62 -19.12
C TYR A 166 -2.80 -13.33 -18.31
N ALA A 167 -3.39 -13.45 -17.12
CA ALA A 167 -3.37 -12.44 -16.09
C ALA A 167 -2.35 -12.84 -15.01
N MET A 168 -1.48 -11.92 -14.64
CA MET A 168 -0.48 -12.10 -13.60
C MET A 168 -0.77 -11.15 -12.45
N LYS A 169 -0.90 -11.69 -11.24
CA LYS A 169 -1.10 -10.92 -10.02
C LYS A 169 0.20 -10.89 -9.23
N LEU A 170 0.74 -9.69 -9.03
CA LEU A 170 1.80 -9.41 -8.09
C LEU A 170 1.17 -9.04 -6.75
N THR A 171 1.54 -9.76 -5.69
CA THR A 171 1.19 -9.43 -4.31
C THR A 171 2.46 -9.22 -3.50
N ALA A 172 2.63 -8.00 -3.02
CA ALA A 172 3.72 -7.57 -2.15
C ALA A 172 3.22 -7.59 -0.69
N THR A 173 3.91 -8.33 0.18
CA THR A 173 3.57 -8.47 1.59
C THR A 173 4.75 -8.02 2.45
N TYR A 174 4.50 -7.20 3.48
CA TYR A 174 5.56 -6.72 4.36
C TYR A 174 6.28 -7.86 5.07
N GLN A 175 7.61 -7.88 4.96
CA GLN A 175 8.44 -8.83 5.68
C GLN A 175 8.68 -8.38 7.12
N PRO A 176 9.06 -9.34 8.00
CA PRO A 176 9.46 -9.01 9.36
C PRO A 176 10.77 -8.21 9.35
N SER A 177 10.67 -6.93 9.69
CA SER A 177 11.81 -6.04 9.93
C SER A 177 11.49 -5.11 11.10
N PHE A 178 12.52 -4.52 11.73
CA PHE A 178 12.31 -3.61 12.86
C PHE A 178 11.39 -2.44 12.47
N TRP A 179 11.63 -1.80 11.32
CA TRP A 179 10.84 -0.67 10.84
C TRP A 179 9.41 -1.06 10.44
N ASN A 180 9.22 -2.20 9.76
CA ASN A 180 7.89 -2.71 9.44
C ASN A 180 7.11 -3.11 10.70
N GLY A 181 7.80 -3.66 11.71
CA GLY A 181 7.24 -4.03 13.01
C GLY A 181 6.88 -2.82 13.87
N LEU A 182 7.71 -1.78 13.85
CA LEU A 182 7.45 -0.50 14.52
C LEU A 182 6.18 0.16 13.98
N GLY A 183 5.95 0.08 12.67
CA GLY A 183 4.70 0.52 12.04
C GLY A 183 3.55 -0.50 12.07
N MET A 184 3.74 -1.68 12.66
CA MET A 184 2.73 -2.76 12.76
C MET A 184 2.22 -3.32 11.41
N HIS A 185 3.03 -3.19 10.36
CA HIS A 185 2.65 -3.59 8.99
C HIS A 185 3.00 -5.04 8.66
N VAL A 186 3.78 -5.74 9.48
CA VAL A 186 4.30 -7.08 9.14
C VAL A 186 3.16 -8.05 8.87
N GLY A 187 3.24 -8.73 7.73
CA GLY A 187 2.22 -9.67 7.26
C GLY A 187 1.03 -9.05 6.54
N HIS A 188 0.89 -7.72 6.52
CA HIS A 188 -0.12 -7.05 5.72
C HIS A 188 0.30 -6.94 4.25
N GLN A 189 -0.69 -6.84 3.37
CA GLN A 189 -0.44 -6.59 1.95
C GLN A 189 -0.03 -5.13 1.77
N ALA A 190 1.22 -4.93 1.32
CA ALA A 190 1.76 -3.64 0.94
C ALA A 190 1.14 -3.14 -0.36
N MET A 191 1.08 -4.03 -1.37
CA MET A 191 0.58 -3.68 -2.70
C MET A 191 0.07 -4.91 -3.44
N THR A 192 -0.90 -4.68 -4.32
CA THR A 192 -1.31 -5.62 -5.36
C THR A 192 -1.32 -4.92 -6.71
N ARG A 193 -0.72 -5.56 -7.72
CA ARG A 193 -0.77 -5.10 -9.12
C ARG A 193 -1.13 -6.26 -10.02
N TRP A 194 -1.98 -6.01 -11.00
CA TRP A 194 -2.30 -6.95 -12.06
C TRP A 194 -1.60 -6.55 -13.37
N LEU A 195 -1.06 -7.54 -14.06
CA LEU A 195 -0.56 -7.42 -15.41
C LEU A 195 -1.36 -8.36 -16.30
N ILE A 196 -2.07 -7.82 -17.28
CA ILE A 196 -2.90 -8.59 -18.19
C ILE A 196 -2.19 -8.64 -19.53
N ARG A 197 -1.66 -9.81 -19.88
CA ARG A 197 -0.98 -10.06 -21.15
C ARG A 197 -1.99 -10.52 -22.18
N VAL A 198 -2.07 -9.80 -23.31
CA VAL A 198 -2.99 -10.12 -24.42
C VAL A 198 -2.19 -10.29 -25.73
N PRO A 199 -2.44 -11.31 -26.57
CA PRO A 199 -1.58 -11.60 -27.72
C PRO A 199 -1.44 -10.46 -28.73
N ALA A 200 -2.53 -9.72 -28.97
CA ALA A 200 -2.59 -8.58 -29.88
C ALA A 200 -3.66 -7.57 -29.45
N GLN A 201 -3.54 -6.34 -29.93
CA GLN A 201 -4.49 -5.26 -29.62
C GLN A 201 -5.92 -5.57 -30.09
N SER A 202 -6.07 -6.35 -31.16
CA SER A 202 -7.37 -6.79 -31.69
C SER A 202 -8.19 -7.63 -30.71
N PHE A 203 -7.55 -8.26 -29.73
CA PHE A 203 -8.23 -9.04 -28.69
C PHE A 203 -8.64 -8.20 -27.47
N ILE A 204 -8.48 -6.88 -27.54
CA ILE A 204 -8.94 -5.93 -26.52
C ILE A 204 -10.19 -5.25 -27.07
N ASN A 205 -11.34 -5.58 -26.49
CA ASN A 205 -12.60 -4.97 -26.87
C ASN A 205 -12.82 -3.70 -26.05
N THR A 206 -12.69 -2.55 -26.67
CA THR A 206 -13.08 -1.28 -26.07
C THR A 206 -14.56 -1.07 -26.36
N ALA A 207 -15.45 -1.60 -25.51
CA ALA A 207 -16.86 -1.27 -25.60
C ALA A 207 -16.99 0.26 -25.41
N ASP A 208 -17.28 0.96 -26.51
CA ASP A 208 -17.40 2.41 -26.65
C ASP A 208 -16.21 3.25 -26.16
N VAL A 209 -15.17 3.33 -27.02
CA VAL A 209 -14.62 4.65 -27.36
C VAL A 209 -15.63 5.32 -28.30
N GLN A 210 -16.85 5.59 -27.82
CA GLN A 210 -17.71 6.55 -28.50
C GLN A 210 -17.11 7.93 -28.24
N THR A 211 -16.30 8.34 -29.20
CA THR A 211 -16.10 9.72 -29.59
C THR A 211 -17.46 10.42 -29.58
N ASN A 212 -17.73 11.20 -28.55
CA ASN A 212 -18.49 12.44 -28.70
C ASN A 212 -17.47 13.54 -28.98
#